data_AF-A0A1I4WDS1-F1
#
_entry.id   AF-A0A1I4WDS1-F1
#
_cell.length_a   1.000
_cell.length_b   1.000
_cell.length_c   1.000
_cell.angle_alpha   90.00
_cell.angle_beta   90.00
_cell.angle_gamma   90.00
#
_symmetry.space_group_name_H-M   'P 1'
#
loop_
_entity.id
_entity.type
_entity.pdbx_description
1 polymer ?
#
loop_
_entity_poly.entity_id
_entity_poly.type
_entity_poly.pdbx_seq_one_letter_code
_entity_poly.pdbx_strand_id
1 'polypeptide(L)'
;MEKSGIAFVGSLVPSHHRDLLLIPLEHFTEISGGVKAYRTTRHVFGSKKTIVITYNEKRARRDEHIFEKQLQETVKETREFFETVKNEPTEVAYAKVITFLRMKKIGTSQALRFFSVKVWHNGWVNKLRIRRKRTEVSYKKAAFGKTILFTNLHDESTEYIVSQYRSAHRIEDAFRHLKDRDLVSYYPAYHWTDSKIRVHAFVCVLALLLIKLLYLIANREGMEVTTTLLIEELQDIQEVILVYPNRRAVRTISHMSTVQKKLFQIYGLDKYT
;
A
#
# COMPACT_ATOMS: atom_id res chain seq x y z
N MET A 1 -18.96 -12.10 2.96
CA MET A 1 -18.86 -11.05 1.92
C MET A 1 -19.90 -11.18 0.82
N GLU A 2 -20.29 -12.37 0.34
CA GLU A 2 -21.40 -12.47 -0.63
C GLU A 2 -22.78 -12.12 -0.05
N LYS A 3 -23.01 -12.38 1.24
CA LYS A 3 -24.29 -12.10 1.91
C LYS A 3 -24.60 -10.61 2.13
N SER A 4 -23.69 -9.67 1.84
CA SER A 4 -23.90 -8.24 2.15
C SER A 4 -24.40 -7.40 0.97
N GLY A 5 -24.53 -7.95 -0.25
CA GLY A 5 -25.00 -7.20 -1.42
C GLY A 5 -24.08 -6.05 -1.88
N ILE A 6 -22.88 -5.93 -1.31
CA ILE A 6 -21.95 -4.82 -1.59
C ILE A 6 -21.11 -5.17 -2.82
N ALA A 7 -21.15 -4.32 -3.84
CA ALA A 7 -20.23 -4.36 -4.98
C ALA A 7 -18.82 -3.90 -4.55
N PHE A 8 -17.78 -4.63 -4.97
CA PHE A 8 -16.40 -4.27 -4.67
C PHE A 8 -15.44 -4.62 -5.79
N VAL A 9 -14.33 -3.89 -5.88
CA VAL A 9 -13.16 -4.24 -6.71
C VAL A 9 -11.92 -4.17 -5.82
N GLY A 10 -11.17 -5.27 -5.75
CA GLY A 10 -9.92 -5.36 -5.00
C GLY A 10 -8.77 -5.85 -5.87
N SER A 11 -7.56 -5.90 -5.31
CA SER A 11 -6.38 -6.47 -5.96
C SER A 11 -5.82 -7.67 -5.20
N LEU A 12 -5.21 -8.59 -5.95
CA LEU A 12 -4.53 -9.76 -5.41
C LEU A 12 -3.02 -9.58 -5.46
N VAL A 13 -2.32 -10.20 -4.51
CA VAL A 13 -0.86 -10.21 -4.46
C VAL A 13 -0.32 -11.08 -5.61
N PRO A 14 0.41 -10.52 -6.59
CA PRO A 14 0.85 -11.25 -7.78
C PRO A 14 1.60 -12.56 -7.48
N SER A 15 2.43 -12.59 -6.43
CA SER A 15 3.25 -13.75 -6.09
C SER A 15 2.48 -15.02 -5.74
N HIS A 16 1.22 -14.91 -5.31
CA HIS A 16 0.36 -16.06 -4.97
C HIS A 16 -0.36 -16.64 -6.19
N HIS A 17 -0.34 -15.95 -7.33
CA HIS A 17 -1.11 -16.30 -8.52
C HIS A 17 -0.20 -16.43 -9.75
N ARG A 18 0.76 -17.36 -9.66
CA ARG A 18 1.77 -17.58 -10.71
C ARG A 18 1.14 -17.86 -12.08
N ASP A 19 0.10 -18.68 -12.07
CA ASP A 19 -0.68 -19.07 -13.25
C ASP A 19 -1.26 -17.86 -13.99
N LEU A 20 -1.82 -16.90 -13.26
CA LEU A 20 -2.39 -15.68 -13.83
C LEU A 20 -1.33 -14.75 -14.42
N LEU A 21 -0.14 -14.69 -13.81
CA LEU A 21 0.95 -13.84 -14.30
C LEU A 21 1.61 -14.38 -15.56
N LEU A 22 1.53 -15.69 -15.80
CA LEU A 22 2.14 -16.33 -16.97
C LEU A 22 1.26 -16.28 -18.21
N ILE A 23 0.02 -15.77 -18.11
CA ILE A 23 -0.88 -15.62 -19.26
C ILE A 23 -0.22 -14.71 -20.33
N PRO A 24 -0.04 -15.20 -21.57
CA PRO A 24 0.52 -14.44 -22.69
C PRO A 24 -0.24 -13.14 -22.98
N LEU A 25 0.48 -12.10 -23.39
CA LEU A 25 -0.11 -10.78 -23.70
C LEU A 25 -1.01 -10.79 -24.94
N GLU A 26 -0.89 -11.79 -25.81
CA GLU A 26 -1.76 -11.99 -26.99
C GLU A 26 -3.23 -12.25 -26.60
N HIS A 27 -3.49 -12.76 -25.41
CA HIS A 27 -4.86 -12.93 -24.91
C HIS A 27 -5.44 -11.64 -24.31
N PHE A 28 -4.65 -10.58 -24.16
CA PHE A 28 -5.12 -9.34 -23.57
C PHE A 28 -5.68 -8.41 -24.66
N THR A 29 -6.84 -7.83 -24.40
CA THR A 29 -7.48 -6.84 -25.27
C THR A 29 -7.10 -5.43 -24.83
N GLU A 30 -6.99 -4.50 -25.78
CA GLU A 30 -6.77 -3.09 -25.45
C GLU A 30 -8.03 -2.47 -24.84
N ILE A 31 -7.82 -1.69 -23.77
CA ILE A 31 -8.86 -0.94 -23.08
C ILE A 31 -8.45 0.53 -22.95
N SER A 32 -9.40 1.37 -22.53
CA SER A 32 -9.17 2.81 -22.41
C SER A 32 -8.01 3.19 -21.46
N GLY A 33 -7.27 4.23 -21.87
CA GLY A 33 -6.12 4.74 -21.12
C GLY A 33 -4.82 3.96 -21.35
N GLY A 34 -4.65 3.31 -22.51
CA GLY A 34 -3.37 2.71 -22.93
C GLY A 34 -2.95 1.50 -22.09
N VAL A 35 -3.93 0.71 -21.64
CA VAL A 35 -3.72 -0.50 -20.83
C VAL A 35 -4.38 -1.65 -21.56
N LYS A 36 -3.82 -2.86 -21.41
CA LYS A 36 -4.43 -4.10 -21.90
C LYS A 36 -5.07 -4.86 -20.75
N ALA A 37 -6.14 -5.60 -20.99
CA ALA A 37 -6.82 -6.38 -19.97
C ALA A 37 -7.14 -7.80 -20.43
N TYR A 38 -7.09 -8.73 -19.48
CA TYR A 38 -7.55 -10.10 -19.65
C TYR A 38 -8.55 -10.44 -18.54
N ARG A 39 -9.74 -10.92 -18.92
CA ARG A 39 -10.82 -11.27 -17.99
C ARG A 39 -10.95 -12.78 -17.88
N THR A 40 -11.08 -13.27 -16.66
CA THR A 40 -11.36 -14.68 -16.36
C THR A 40 -12.16 -14.81 -15.06
N THR A 41 -12.39 -16.03 -14.57
CA THR A 41 -13.04 -16.27 -13.27
C THR A 41 -12.20 -17.23 -12.43
N ARG A 42 -12.20 -17.03 -11.11
CA ARG A 42 -11.46 -17.89 -10.17
C ARG A 42 -12.14 -17.93 -8.80
N HIS A 43 -11.96 -19.03 -8.07
CA HIS A 43 -12.32 -19.07 -6.65
C HIS A 43 -11.31 -18.27 -5.84
N VAL A 44 -11.77 -17.22 -5.18
CA VAL A 44 -10.96 -16.33 -4.33
C VAL A 44 -11.78 -16.06 -3.07
N PHE A 45 -11.14 -16.18 -1.89
CA PHE A 45 -11.80 -16.03 -0.60
C PHE A 45 -13.07 -16.90 -0.46
N GLY A 46 -13.00 -18.15 -0.91
CA GLY A 46 -14.07 -19.15 -0.73
C GLY A 46 -15.27 -19.01 -1.67
N SER A 47 -15.22 -18.13 -2.67
CA SER A 47 -16.32 -17.95 -3.64
C SER A 47 -15.78 -17.64 -5.05
N LYS A 48 -16.59 -17.91 -6.08
CA LYS A 48 -16.23 -17.61 -7.47
C LYS A 48 -16.25 -16.09 -7.67
N LYS A 49 -15.16 -15.52 -8.18
CA LYS A 49 -14.98 -14.09 -8.46
C LYS A 49 -14.57 -13.87 -9.91
N THR A 50 -14.97 -12.72 -10.45
CA THR A 50 -14.42 -12.22 -11.70
C THR A 50 -13.00 -11.72 -11.43
N ILE A 51 -12.07 -12.12 -12.29
CA ILE A 51 -10.68 -11.71 -12.25
C ILE A 51 -10.39 -10.88 -13.50
N VAL A 52 -9.78 -9.72 -13.30
CA VAL A 52 -9.30 -8.87 -14.40
C VAL A 52 -7.82 -8.62 -14.20
N ILE A 53 -7.00 -9.06 -15.15
CA ILE A 53 -5.56 -8.79 -15.16
C ILE A 53 -5.34 -7.61 -16.08
N THR A 54 -4.78 -6.53 -15.56
CA THR A 54 -4.39 -5.37 -16.38
C THR A 54 -2.90 -5.41 -16.66
N TYR A 55 -2.48 -4.90 -17.82
CA TYR A 55 -1.09 -4.76 -18.22
C TYR A 55 -0.83 -3.32 -18.69
N ASN A 56 0.11 -2.65 -18.03
CA ASN A 56 0.57 -1.32 -18.42
C ASN A 56 2.03 -1.39 -18.91
N GLU A 57 2.22 -1.10 -20.20
CA GLU A 57 3.53 -1.23 -20.85
C GLU A 57 4.58 -0.26 -20.30
N LYS A 58 4.21 1.00 -20.05
CA LYS A 58 5.12 2.01 -19.47
C LYS A 58 5.63 1.56 -18.11
N ARG A 59 4.74 1.01 -17.28
CA ARG A 59 5.11 0.42 -15.99
C ARG A 59 5.98 -0.81 -16.17
N ALA A 60 5.67 -1.70 -17.11
CA ALA A 60 6.46 -2.90 -17.36
C ALA A 60 7.91 -2.57 -17.73
N ARG A 61 8.12 -1.62 -18.66
CA ARG A 61 9.46 -1.15 -19.06
C ARG A 61 10.24 -0.56 -17.88
N ARG A 62 9.60 0.25 -17.05
CA ARG A 62 10.21 0.82 -15.84
C ARG A 62 10.58 -0.26 -14.83
N ASP A 63 9.67 -1.18 -14.54
CA ASP A 63 9.90 -2.29 -13.61
C ASP A 63 11.07 -3.16 -14.09
N GLU A 64 11.15 -3.43 -15.40
CA GLU A 64 12.25 -4.18 -16.01
C GLU A 64 13.59 -3.46 -15.88
N HIS A 65 13.64 -2.17 -16.19
CA HIS A 65 14.87 -1.38 -16.10
C HIS A 65 15.42 -1.37 -14.66
N ILE A 66 14.55 -1.08 -13.68
CA ILE A 66 14.93 -1.09 -12.26
C ILE A 66 15.43 -2.46 -11.83
N PHE A 67 14.72 -3.52 -12.21
CA PHE A 67 15.08 -4.88 -11.85
C PHE A 67 16.43 -5.31 -12.44
N GLU A 68 16.67 -4.99 -13.71
CA GLU A 68 17.93 -5.33 -14.38
C GLU A 68 19.11 -4.58 -13.75
N LYS A 69 18.93 -3.29 -13.43
CA LYS A 69 19.93 -2.50 -12.69
C LYS A 69 20.26 -3.15 -11.34
N GLN A 70 19.24 -3.49 -10.55
CA GLN A 70 19.43 -4.15 -9.25
C GLN A 70 20.15 -5.51 -9.37
N LEU A 71 19.85 -6.30 -10.40
CA LEU A 71 20.56 -7.55 -10.66
C LEU A 71 22.04 -7.32 -10.97
N GLN A 72 22.38 -6.29 -11.75
CA GLN A 72 23.77 -5.95 -12.09
C GLN A 72 24.54 -5.44 -10.88
N GLU A 73 23.96 -4.50 -10.14
CA GLU A 73 24.54 -3.96 -8.90
C GLU A 73 24.78 -5.07 -7.88
N THR A 74 23.81 -5.95 -7.66
CA THR A 74 23.97 -7.07 -6.72
C THR A 74 25.12 -8.00 -7.12
N VAL A 75 25.29 -8.28 -8.42
CA VAL A 75 26.42 -9.11 -8.89
C VAL A 75 27.76 -8.41 -8.62
N LYS A 76 27.84 -7.11 -8.89
CA LYS A 76 29.04 -6.30 -8.63
C LYS A 76 29.39 -6.32 -7.14
N GLU A 77 28.45 -5.94 -6.29
CA GLU A 77 28.62 -5.91 -4.83
C GLU A 77 28.97 -7.29 -4.26
N THR A 78 28.37 -8.37 -4.78
CA THR A 78 28.69 -9.73 -4.31
C THR A 78 30.12 -10.13 -4.67
N ARG A 79 30.64 -9.69 -5.83
CA ARG A 79 32.04 -9.92 -6.22
C ARG A 79 32.99 -9.12 -5.34
N GLU A 80 32.69 -7.85 -5.10
CA GLU A 80 33.47 -6.99 -4.20
C GLU A 80 33.49 -7.55 -2.77
N PHE A 81 32.34 -7.99 -2.26
CA PHE A 81 32.26 -8.67 -0.97
C PHE A 81 33.05 -10.00 -0.97
N PHE A 82 33.02 -10.76 -2.05
CA PHE A 82 33.78 -12.01 -2.14
C PHE A 82 35.29 -11.79 -2.04
N GLU A 83 35.83 -10.68 -2.56
CA GLU A 83 37.25 -10.36 -2.45
C GLU A 83 37.73 -10.25 -1.01
N THR A 84 36.85 -9.90 -0.05
CA THR A 84 37.21 -9.81 1.37
C THR A 84 37.24 -11.15 2.08
N VAL A 85 36.50 -12.15 1.57
CA VAL A 85 36.38 -13.49 2.17
C VAL A 85 37.07 -14.60 1.36
N LYS A 86 37.72 -14.27 0.24
CA LYS A 86 38.28 -15.25 -0.71
C LYS A 86 39.37 -16.17 -0.13
N ASN A 87 40.02 -15.76 0.96
CA ASN A 87 41.09 -16.52 1.62
C ASN A 87 40.57 -17.37 2.80
N GLU A 88 39.29 -17.27 3.14
CA GLU A 88 38.69 -18.09 4.20
C GLU A 88 38.51 -19.55 3.75
N PRO A 89 38.28 -20.49 4.69
CA PRO A 89 37.86 -21.84 4.31
C PRO A 89 36.66 -21.80 3.37
N THR A 90 36.68 -22.62 2.31
CA THR A 90 35.72 -22.54 1.20
C THR A 90 34.25 -22.57 1.64
N GLU A 91 33.93 -23.40 2.63
CA GLU A 91 32.57 -23.50 3.20
C GLU A 91 32.14 -22.21 3.91
N VAL A 92 33.06 -21.57 4.64
CA VAL A 92 32.81 -20.31 5.36
C VAL A 92 32.60 -19.17 4.37
N ALA A 93 33.47 -19.07 3.35
CA ALA A 93 33.33 -18.08 2.28
C ALA A 93 31.99 -18.25 1.54
N TYR A 94 31.60 -19.49 1.23
CA TYR A 94 30.29 -19.79 0.65
C TYR A 94 29.14 -19.34 1.56
N ALA A 95 29.17 -19.72 2.84
CA ALA A 95 28.12 -19.36 3.80
C ALA A 95 27.97 -17.84 3.93
N LYS A 96 29.08 -17.10 4.01
CA LYS A 96 29.07 -15.63 4.08
C LYS A 96 28.46 -15.00 2.83
N VAL A 97 28.79 -15.49 1.63
CA VAL A 97 28.19 -15.00 0.37
C VAL A 97 26.68 -15.27 0.32
N ILE A 98 26.24 -16.46 0.75
CA ILE A 98 24.81 -16.78 0.82
C ILE A 98 24.08 -15.86 1.79
N THR A 99 24.65 -15.60 2.97
CA THR A 99 24.10 -14.66 3.96
C THR A 99 24.01 -13.25 3.39
N PHE A 100 25.07 -12.76 2.73
CA PHE A 100 25.07 -11.46 2.06
C PHE A 100 23.90 -11.33 1.06
N LEU A 101 23.70 -12.33 0.21
CA LEU A 101 22.59 -12.36 -0.76
C LEU A 101 21.19 -12.50 -0.13
N ARG A 102 21.07 -13.07 1.08
CA ARG A 102 19.80 -13.12 1.83
C ARG A 102 19.41 -11.75 2.38
N MET A 103 20.40 -10.95 2.79
CA MET A 103 20.19 -9.61 3.34
C MET A 103 19.84 -8.58 2.25
N LYS A 104 20.36 -8.76 1.03
CA LYS A 104 20.05 -7.90 -0.11
C LYS A 104 18.65 -8.18 -0.68
N LYS A 105 17.96 -7.12 -1.12
CA LYS A 105 16.64 -7.17 -1.76
C LYS A 105 16.73 -6.75 -3.22
N ILE A 106 15.98 -7.44 -4.06
CA ILE A 106 15.73 -7.10 -5.46
C ILE A 106 14.22 -7.03 -5.65
N GLY A 107 13.71 -5.82 -5.86
CA GLY A 107 12.30 -5.49 -5.62
C GLY A 107 11.88 -5.91 -4.20
N THR A 108 10.85 -6.76 -4.12
CA THR A 108 10.31 -7.27 -2.85
C THR A 108 10.90 -8.62 -2.40
N SER A 109 11.76 -9.24 -3.21
CA SER A 109 12.32 -10.58 -2.95
C SER A 109 13.79 -10.50 -2.51
N GLN A 110 14.27 -11.51 -1.76
CA GLN A 110 15.70 -11.64 -1.47
C GLN A 110 16.50 -11.87 -2.75
N ALA A 111 17.72 -11.35 -2.84
CA ALA A 111 18.57 -11.53 -4.01
C ALA A 111 18.89 -13.01 -4.29
N LEU A 112 19.03 -13.84 -3.24
CA LEU A 112 19.26 -15.29 -3.35
C LEU A 112 18.21 -16.01 -4.23
N ARG A 113 17.00 -15.46 -4.33
CA ARG A 113 15.95 -15.98 -5.23
C ARG A 113 16.42 -16.00 -6.69
N PHE A 114 17.17 -15.00 -7.11
CA PHE A 114 17.52 -14.78 -8.52
C PHE A 114 18.91 -15.30 -8.90
N PHE A 115 19.72 -15.75 -7.94
CA PHE A 115 21.09 -16.18 -8.19
C PHE A 115 21.34 -17.61 -7.72
N SER A 116 22.15 -18.33 -8.50
CA SER A 116 22.85 -19.55 -8.10
C SER A 116 24.32 -19.21 -7.86
N VAL A 117 24.87 -19.65 -6.75
CA VAL A 117 26.25 -19.37 -6.34
C VAL A 117 27.02 -20.68 -6.22
N LYS A 118 28.26 -20.69 -6.72
CA LYS A 118 29.25 -21.74 -6.49
C LYS A 118 30.55 -21.09 -6.05
N VAL A 119 31.12 -21.58 -4.96
CA VAL A 119 32.47 -21.24 -4.51
C VAL A 119 33.29 -22.53 -4.54
N TRP A 120 34.52 -22.46 -5.06
CA TRP A 120 35.45 -23.60 -5.08
C TRP A 120 36.88 -23.10 -4.94
N HIS A 121 37.76 -23.97 -4.45
CA HIS A 121 39.19 -23.67 -4.35
C HIS A 121 39.91 -24.09 -5.63
N ASN A 122 40.85 -23.28 -6.13
CA ASN A 122 41.62 -23.58 -7.35
C ASN A 122 43.08 -24.02 -7.07
N GLY A 123 43.41 -24.34 -5.82
CA GLY A 123 44.76 -24.66 -5.35
C GLY A 123 45.53 -23.47 -4.78
N TRP A 124 45.04 -22.25 -4.99
CA TRP A 124 45.68 -21.01 -4.52
C TRP A 124 44.72 -20.16 -3.70
N VAL A 125 43.53 -19.90 -4.24
CA VAL A 125 42.50 -19.05 -3.63
C VAL A 125 41.10 -19.58 -3.96
N ASN A 126 40.10 -19.19 -3.18
CA ASN A 126 38.73 -19.47 -3.57
C ASN A 126 38.35 -18.64 -4.80
N LYS A 127 37.51 -19.23 -5.66
CA LYS A 127 36.88 -18.58 -6.81
C LYS A 127 35.37 -18.60 -6.65
N LEU A 128 34.73 -17.52 -7.09
CA LEU A 128 33.28 -17.35 -7.08
C LEU A 128 32.70 -17.45 -8.49
N ARG A 129 31.60 -18.19 -8.63
CA ARG A 129 30.71 -18.15 -9.78
C ARG A 129 29.31 -17.84 -9.31
N ILE A 130 28.84 -16.65 -9.65
CA ILE A 130 27.46 -16.22 -9.49
C ILE A 130 26.78 -16.23 -10.86
N ARG A 131 25.62 -16.89 -10.97
CA ARG A 131 24.82 -16.96 -12.19
C ARG A 131 23.37 -16.62 -11.89
N ARG A 132 22.70 -15.96 -12.83
CA ARG A 132 21.25 -15.72 -12.74
C ARG A 132 20.49 -17.03 -12.93
N LYS A 133 19.52 -17.29 -12.07
CA LYS A 133 18.52 -18.35 -12.25
C LYS A 133 17.54 -17.88 -13.32
N ARG A 134 17.74 -18.33 -14.56
CA ARG A 134 16.96 -17.88 -15.73
C ARG A 134 15.45 -18.02 -15.51
N THR A 135 15.00 -19.13 -14.93
CA THR A 135 13.59 -19.39 -14.64
C THR A 135 12.97 -18.36 -13.69
N GLU A 136 13.63 -18.06 -12.56
CA GLU A 136 13.13 -17.07 -11.59
C GLU A 136 13.18 -15.63 -12.13
N VAL A 137 14.19 -15.30 -12.93
CA VAL A 137 14.30 -14.00 -13.60
C VAL A 137 13.18 -13.84 -14.63
N SER A 138 13.00 -14.81 -15.52
CA SER A 138 11.93 -14.79 -16.52
C SER A 138 10.55 -14.74 -15.87
N TYR A 139 10.35 -15.49 -14.78
CA TYR A 139 9.11 -15.46 -14.02
C TYR A 139 8.83 -14.07 -13.43
N LYS A 140 9.83 -13.43 -12.83
CA LYS A 140 9.68 -12.07 -12.28
C LYS A 140 9.39 -11.05 -13.39
N LYS A 141 10.03 -11.18 -14.55
CA LYS A 141 9.78 -10.34 -15.73
C LYS A 141 8.37 -10.48 -16.28
N ALA A 142 7.83 -11.70 -16.35
CA ALA A 142 6.46 -11.95 -16.81
C ALA A 142 5.38 -11.23 -15.97
N ALA A 143 5.70 -10.90 -14.72
CA ALA A 143 4.81 -10.19 -13.81
C ALA A 143 4.85 -8.65 -13.97
N PHE A 144 5.81 -8.09 -14.70
CA PHE A 144 6.00 -6.65 -14.79
C PHE A 144 4.85 -5.95 -15.51
N GLY A 145 4.45 -4.80 -14.97
CA GLY A 145 3.30 -4.05 -15.45
C GLY A 145 1.95 -4.74 -15.25
N LYS A 146 1.89 -5.98 -14.73
CA LYS A 146 0.64 -6.69 -14.47
C LYS A 146 0.06 -6.37 -13.09
N THR A 147 -1.25 -6.16 -13.03
CA THR A 147 -2.01 -6.06 -11.78
C THR A 147 -3.20 -7.01 -11.87
N ILE A 148 -3.43 -7.81 -10.82
CA ILE A 148 -4.53 -8.77 -10.75
C ILE A 148 -5.64 -8.16 -9.90
N LEU A 149 -6.80 -7.94 -10.50
CA LEU A 149 -8.01 -7.45 -9.86
C LEU A 149 -8.99 -8.60 -9.62
N PHE A 150 -9.76 -8.52 -8.54
CA PHE A 150 -10.86 -9.43 -8.26
C PHE A 150 -12.12 -8.66 -7.85
N THR A 151 -13.29 -9.15 -8.26
CA THR A 151 -14.58 -8.48 -8.02
C THR A 151 -15.74 -9.46 -8.02
N ASN A 152 -16.84 -9.07 -7.38
CA ASN A 152 -18.17 -9.69 -7.50
C ASN A 152 -19.06 -9.05 -8.57
N LEU A 153 -18.56 -8.05 -9.31
CA LEU A 153 -19.23 -7.44 -10.46
C LEU A 153 -19.09 -8.36 -11.68
N HIS A 154 -19.92 -9.40 -11.72
CA HIS A 154 -19.83 -10.43 -12.77
C HIS A 154 -20.32 -9.99 -14.13
N ASP A 155 -21.31 -9.10 -14.17
CA ASP A 155 -21.99 -8.67 -15.40
C ASP A 155 -21.45 -7.33 -15.94
N GLU A 156 -20.66 -6.61 -15.14
CA GLU A 156 -20.06 -5.35 -15.55
C GLU A 156 -18.97 -5.51 -16.61
N SER A 157 -18.72 -4.45 -17.38
CA SER A 157 -17.64 -4.42 -18.37
C SER A 157 -16.25 -4.44 -17.72
N THR A 158 -15.26 -4.94 -18.47
CA THR A 158 -13.86 -4.95 -18.01
C THR A 158 -13.35 -3.53 -17.77
N GLU A 159 -13.73 -2.59 -18.64
CA GLU A 159 -13.41 -1.17 -18.60
C GLU A 159 -13.98 -0.52 -17.34
N TYR A 160 -15.22 -0.84 -16.99
CA TYR A 160 -15.84 -0.35 -15.75
C TYR A 160 -15.10 -0.87 -14.51
N ILE A 161 -14.80 -2.16 -14.44
CA ILE A 161 -14.07 -2.75 -13.30
C ILE A 161 -12.70 -2.07 -13.12
N VAL A 162 -11.98 -1.86 -14.23
CA VAL A 162 -10.66 -1.20 -14.21
C VAL A 162 -10.79 0.29 -13.83
N SER A 163 -11.82 0.99 -14.31
CA SER A 163 -12.04 2.38 -13.95
C SER A 163 -12.37 2.53 -12.46
N GLN A 164 -13.22 1.68 -11.90
CA GLN A 164 -13.52 1.65 -10.46
C GLN A 164 -12.26 1.41 -9.62
N TYR A 165 -11.39 0.47 -10.04
CA TYR A 165 -10.12 0.25 -9.36
C TYR A 165 -9.19 1.47 -9.44
N ARG A 166 -9.11 2.15 -10.59
CA ARG A 166 -8.33 3.39 -10.72
C ARG A 166 -8.89 4.51 -9.85
N SER A 167 -10.22 4.61 -9.74
CA SER A 167 -10.88 5.56 -8.84
C SER A 167 -10.67 5.22 -7.36
N ALA A 168 -10.26 3.99 -7.02
CA ALA A 168 -9.93 3.61 -5.65
C ALA A 168 -8.74 4.39 -5.06
N HIS A 169 -7.87 5.00 -5.89
CA HIS A 169 -6.86 5.95 -5.42
C HIS A 169 -7.48 7.11 -4.62
N ARG A 170 -8.75 7.48 -4.86
CA ARG A 170 -9.47 8.48 -4.06
C ARG A 170 -9.64 8.07 -2.60
N ILE A 171 -9.56 6.77 -2.30
CA ILE A 171 -9.66 6.21 -0.94
C ILE A 171 -8.27 6.10 -0.30
N GLU A 172 -7.16 6.18 -1.04
CA GLU A 172 -5.81 6.14 -0.45
C GLU A 172 -5.60 7.26 0.56
N ASP A 173 -6.15 8.45 0.31
CA ASP A 173 -6.16 9.55 1.28
C ASP A 173 -6.95 9.18 2.54
N ALA A 174 -8.09 8.51 2.38
CA ALA A 174 -8.88 8.02 3.51
C ALA A 174 -8.11 6.94 4.32
N PHE A 175 -7.38 6.05 3.66
CA PHE A 175 -6.48 5.10 4.31
C PHE A 175 -5.29 5.76 5.00
N ARG A 176 -4.81 6.90 4.47
CA ARG A 176 -3.76 7.69 5.12
C ARG A 176 -4.28 8.25 6.44
N HIS A 177 -5.46 8.86 6.45
CA HIS A 177 -6.09 9.36 7.68
C HIS A 177 -6.39 8.26 8.69
N LEU A 178 -6.81 7.07 8.24
CA LEU A 178 -7.02 5.91 9.13
C LEU A 178 -5.73 5.50 9.86
N LYS A 179 -4.57 5.64 9.22
CA LYS A 179 -3.28 5.30 9.80
C LYS A 179 -2.62 6.46 10.55
N ASP A 180 -3.17 7.65 10.41
CA ASP A 180 -2.70 8.85 11.08
C ASP A 180 -3.06 8.77 12.57
N ARG A 181 -2.06 8.92 13.43
CA ARG A 181 -2.22 8.77 14.87
C ARG A 181 -3.03 9.90 15.48
N ASP A 182 -3.00 11.07 14.86
CA ASP A 182 -3.60 12.28 15.40
C ASP A 182 -5.06 12.44 14.93
N LEU A 183 -5.46 11.65 13.92
CA LEU A 183 -6.81 11.72 13.34
C LEU A 183 -7.71 10.54 13.73
N VAL A 184 -7.31 9.31 13.41
CA VAL A 184 -8.20 8.13 13.52
C VAL A 184 -7.49 6.89 14.09
N SER A 185 -6.15 6.85 14.05
CA SER A 185 -5.27 5.91 14.75
C SER A 185 -5.71 4.44 14.74
N TYR A 186 -6.05 3.91 13.57
CA TYR A 186 -6.30 2.47 13.41
C TYR A 186 -5.04 1.65 13.73
N TYR A 187 -3.86 2.21 13.49
CA TYR A 187 -2.58 1.54 13.70
C TYR A 187 -1.63 2.35 14.61
N PRO A 188 -0.98 1.72 15.61
CA PRO A 188 -1.01 0.29 15.94
C PRO A 188 -2.26 -0.14 16.71
N ALA A 189 -2.89 -1.25 16.29
CA ALA A 189 -3.96 -1.88 17.05
C ALA A 189 -3.36 -2.76 18.15
N TYR A 190 -3.42 -2.32 19.41
CA TYR A 190 -2.94 -3.10 20.56
C TYR A 190 -3.94 -4.16 21.06
N HIS A 191 -4.91 -4.52 20.22
CA HIS A 191 -5.98 -5.47 20.53
C HIS A 191 -5.61 -6.88 20.05
N TRP A 192 -5.83 -7.88 20.91
CA TRP A 192 -5.39 -9.26 20.67
C TRP A 192 -6.52 -10.22 20.26
N THR A 193 -7.80 -9.82 20.41
CA THR A 193 -8.95 -10.65 20.04
C THR A 193 -9.67 -10.07 18.82
N ASP A 194 -10.14 -10.94 17.93
CA ASP A 194 -10.93 -10.57 16.75
C ASP A 194 -12.13 -9.67 17.09
N SER A 195 -12.80 -9.89 18.23
CA SER A 195 -13.93 -9.06 18.64
C SER A 195 -13.50 -7.61 18.91
N LYS A 196 -12.41 -7.41 19.66
CA LYS A 196 -11.88 -6.08 19.99
C LYS A 196 -11.29 -5.40 18.76
N ILE A 197 -10.63 -6.15 17.88
CA ILE A 197 -10.13 -5.63 16.59
C ILE A 197 -11.31 -5.12 15.74
N ARG A 198 -12.42 -5.86 15.67
CA ARG A 198 -13.62 -5.42 14.93
C ARG A 198 -14.25 -4.16 15.51
N VAL A 199 -14.36 -4.04 16.84
CA VAL A 199 -14.89 -2.83 17.50
C VAL A 199 -13.98 -1.64 17.26
N HIS A 200 -12.66 -1.79 17.41
CA HIS A 200 -11.68 -0.75 17.10
C HIS A 200 -11.79 -0.28 15.65
N ALA A 201 -11.83 -1.22 14.71
CA ALA A 201 -12.03 -0.92 13.28
C ALA A 201 -13.32 -0.13 13.04
N PHE A 202 -14.41 -0.52 13.69
CA PHE A 202 -15.69 0.18 13.58
C PHE A 202 -15.62 1.63 14.07
N VAL A 203 -15.04 1.86 15.25
CA VAL A 203 -14.88 3.22 15.81
C VAL A 203 -13.98 4.07 14.90
N CYS A 204 -12.88 3.53 14.38
CA CYS A 204 -12.02 4.22 13.43
C CYS A 204 -12.78 4.59 12.14
N VAL A 205 -13.54 3.66 11.56
CA VAL A 205 -14.34 3.95 10.36
C VAL A 205 -15.41 5.00 10.64
N LEU A 206 -16.05 4.97 11.81
CA LEU A 206 -17.04 5.97 12.23
C LEU A 206 -16.39 7.36 12.38
N ALA A 207 -15.25 7.46 13.04
CA ALA A 207 -14.51 8.72 13.19
C ALA A 207 -14.12 9.29 11.82
N LEU A 208 -13.61 8.45 10.91
CA LEU A 208 -13.30 8.87 9.54
C LEU A 208 -14.55 9.38 8.79
N LEU A 209 -15.69 8.70 8.95
CA LEU A 209 -16.94 9.11 8.34
C LEU A 209 -17.37 10.51 8.83
N LEU A 210 -17.29 10.75 10.14
CA LEU A 210 -17.58 12.06 10.73
C LEU A 210 -16.65 13.15 10.21
N ILE A 211 -15.34 12.87 10.17
CA ILE A 211 -14.33 13.79 9.61
C ILE A 211 -14.65 14.15 8.15
N LYS A 212 -14.99 13.16 7.32
CA LYS A 212 -15.34 13.39 5.91
C LYS A 212 -16.66 14.13 5.75
N LEU A 213 -17.60 13.95 6.67
CA LEU A 213 -18.84 14.73 6.71
C LEU A 213 -18.56 16.20 7.04
N LEU A 214 -17.76 16.47 8.07
CA LEU A 214 -17.35 17.84 8.44
C LEU A 214 -16.65 18.53 7.26
N TYR A 215 -15.68 17.85 6.66
CA TYR A 215 -14.99 18.33 5.46
C TYR A 215 -15.96 18.62 4.29
N LEU A 216 -16.93 17.75 4.04
CA LEU A 216 -17.93 17.94 2.99
C LEU A 216 -18.79 19.19 3.25
N ILE A 217 -19.23 19.40 4.48
CA ILE A 217 -20.03 20.56 4.87
C ILE A 217 -19.21 21.84 4.69
N ALA A 218 -17.98 21.90 5.21
CA ALA A 218 -17.10 23.06 5.06
C ALA A 218 -16.83 23.41 3.59
N ASN A 219 -16.57 22.41 2.75
CA ASN A 219 -16.30 22.62 1.33
C ASN A 219 -17.55 23.12 0.57
N ARG A 220 -18.76 22.67 0.96
CA ARG A 220 -20.01 23.16 0.36
C ARG A 220 -20.28 24.64 0.68
N GLU A 221 -19.84 25.10 1.84
CA GLU A 221 -19.89 26.50 2.24
C GLU A 221 -18.70 27.33 1.68
N GLY A 222 -17.93 26.77 0.73
CA GLY A 222 -16.85 27.45 0.03
C GLY A 222 -15.54 27.55 0.80
N MET A 223 -15.35 26.75 1.85
CA MET A 223 -14.10 26.71 2.59
C MET A 223 -13.15 25.63 2.02
N GLU A 224 -12.10 26.08 1.33
CA GLU A 224 -11.03 25.21 0.83
C GLU A 224 -9.96 24.97 1.91
N VAL A 225 -10.21 24.04 2.83
CA VAL A 225 -9.26 23.63 3.89
C VAL A 225 -8.90 22.16 3.74
N THR A 226 -7.72 21.74 4.20
CA THR A 226 -7.36 20.31 4.23
C THR A 226 -8.06 19.59 5.37
N THR A 227 -8.23 18.26 5.27
CA THR A 227 -8.83 17.47 6.37
C THR A 227 -8.04 17.58 7.67
N THR A 228 -6.70 17.68 7.59
CA THR A 228 -5.84 17.82 8.77
C THR A 228 -6.02 19.19 9.42
N LEU A 229 -5.93 20.27 8.65
CA LEU A 229 -6.12 21.64 9.16
C LEU A 229 -7.51 21.82 9.77
N LEU A 230 -8.54 21.23 9.15
CA LEU A 230 -9.90 21.25 9.70
C LEU A 230 -9.96 20.70 11.13
N ILE A 231 -9.27 19.60 11.39
CA ILE A 231 -9.28 18.93 12.69
C ILE A 231 -8.43 19.70 13.70
N GLU A 232 -7.24 20.17 13.29
CA GLU A 232 -6.37 20.99 14.14
C GLU A 232 -7.10 22.27 14.61
N GLU A 233 -7.71 23.02 13.68
CA GLU A 233 -8.44 24.24 14.01
C GLU A 233 -9.63 23.95 14.95
N LEU A 234 -10.34 22.83 14.76
CA LEU A 234 -11.45 22.43 15.64
C LEU A 234 -10.97 21.97 17.03
N GLN A 235 -9.84 21.25 17.12
CA GLN A 235 -9.26 20.78 18.38
C GLN A 235 -8.79 21.95 19.26
N ASP A 236 -8.33 23.03 18.64
CA ASP A 236 -7.86 24.23 19.33
C ASP A 236 -8.99 25.13 19.88
N ILE A 237 -10.25 24.87 19.50
CA ILE A 237 -11.41 25.55 20.11
C ILE A 237 -11.67 24.90 21.47
N GLN A 238 -11.47 25.66 22.54
CA GLN A 238 -11.62 25.17 23.91
C GLN A 238 -12.67 25.95 24.67
N GLU A 239 -13.54 25.24 25.38
CA GLU A 239 -14.39 25.83 26.41
C GLU A 239 -13.58 25.95 27.71
N VAL A 240 -13.50 27.16 28.25
CA VAL A 240 -12.75 27.49 29.47
C VAL A 240 -13.74 27.93 30.55
N ILE A 241 -13.54 27.43 31.77
CA ILE A 241 -14.30 27.84 32.95
C ILE A 241 -13.44 28.83 33.75
N LEU A 242 -13.87 30.09 33.78
CA LEU A 242 -13.26 31.14 34.58
C LEU A 242 -13.86 31.15 35.98
N VAL A 243 -13.04 30.84 36.99
CA VAL A 243 -13.46 30.85 38.41
C VAL A 243 -12.95 32.12 39.07
N TYR A 244 -13.88 32.95 39.52
CA TYR A 244 -13.59 34.22 40.19
C TYR A 244 -13.52 34.06 41.71
N PRO A 245 -12.81 34.96 42.44
CA PRO A 245 -12.67 34.89 43.90
C PRO A 245 -13.99 34.87 44.69
N ASN A 246 -15.06 35.42 44.11
CA ASN A 246 -16.41 35.41 44.68
C ASN A 246 -17.16 34.08 44.46
N ARG A 247 -16.46 32.99 44.12
CA ARG A 247 -17.01 31.67 43.77
C ARG A 247 -17.94 31.68 42.55
N ARG A 248 -17.91 32.73 41.73
CA ARG A 248 -18.61 32.75 40.44
C ARG A 248 -17.78 31.98 39.42
N ALA A 249 -18.42 31.04 38.72
CA ALA A 249 -17.85 30.37 37.55
C ALA A 249 -18.56 30.87 36.29
N VAL A 250 -17.80 31.23 35.25
CA VAL A 250 -18.32 31.65 33.95
C VAL A 250 -17.68 30.76 32.88
N ARG A 251 -18.50 30.16 32.03
CA ARG A 251 -18.04 29.43 30.84
C ARG A 251 -17.83 30.41 29.70
N THR A 252 -16.70 30.30 29.01
CA THR A 252 -16.41 31.07 27.81
C THR A 252 -15.60 30.23 26.84
N ILE A 253 -15.72 30.50 25.54
CA ILE A 253 -14.84 29.92 24.54
C ILE A 253 -13.51 30.69 24.50
N SER A 254 -12.42 29.97 24.21
CA SER A 254 -11.10 30.53 23.95
C SER A 254 -11.11 31.51 22.78
N HIS A 255 -10.04 32.29 22.65
CA HIS A 255 -9.89 33.17 21.50
C HIS A 255 -9.82 32.35 20.20
N MET A 256 -10.77 32.59 19.29
CA MET A 256 -10.83 31.89 18.00
C MET A 256 -10.12 32.67 16.87
N SER A 257 -9.35 31.94 16.06
CA SER A 257 -8.81 32.37 14.77
C SER A 257 -9.94 32.73 13.78
N THR A 258 -9.60 33.41 12.67
CA THR A 258 -10.58 33.70 11.60
C THR A 258 -11.13 32.42 10.98
N VAL A 259 -10.31 31.36 10.89
CA VAL A 259 -10.72 30.07 10.35
C VAL A 259 -11.65 29.36 11.33
N GLN A 260 -11.28 29.31 12.62
CA GLN A 260 -12.12 28.78 13.70
C GLN A 260 -13.48 29.45 13.78
N LYS A 261 -13.55 30.79 13.70
CA LYS A 261 -14.83 31.52 13.72
C LYS A 261 -15.76 31.08 12.58
N LYS A 262 -15.21 30.92 11.37
CA LYS A 262 -15.98 30.44 10.22
C LYS A 262 -16.44 29.00 10.43
N LEU A 263 -15.56 28.11 10.89
CA LEU A 263 -15.92 26.71 11.18
C LEU A 263 -16.99 26.62 12.28
N PHE A 264 -16.86 27.43 13.33
CA PHE A 264 -17.78 27.51 14.45
C PHE A 264 -19.20 27.91 13.99
N GLN A 265 -19.29 28.86 13.06
CA GLN A 265 -20.55 29.27 12.42
C GLN A 265 -21.10 28.19 11.46
N ILE A 266 -20.26 27.65 10.58
CA ILE A 266 -20.65 26.62 9.60
C ILE A 266 -21.26 25.39 10.29
N TYR A 267 -20.69 24.98 11.43
CA TYR A 267 -21.18 23.83 12.20
C TYR A 267 -22.25 24.19 13.23
N GLY A 268 -22.65 25.46 13.34
CA GLY A 268 -23.68 25.91 14.27
C GLY A 268 -23.36 25.63 15.74
N LEU A 269 -22.08 25.77 16.12
CA LEU A 269 -21.60 25.47 17.47
C LEU A 269 -22.03 26.52 18.51
N ASP A 270 -22.46 27.69 18.05
CA ASP A 270 -23.02 28.79 18.85
C ASP A 270 -24.25 28.36 19.67
N LYS A 271 -24.96 27.33 19.22
CA LYS A 271 -26.14 26.79 19.91
C LYS A 271 -25.82 26.03 21.20
N TYR A 272 -24.56 25.67 21.42
CA TYR A 272 -24.12 24.83 22.53
C TYR A 272 -23.24 25.57 23.56
N THR A 273 -23.06 26.87 23.36
CA THR A 273 -22.31 27.79 24.23
C THR A 273 -23.23 28.80 24.89
#